data_AF-A0A183N733-F1
#
_entry.id   AF-A0A183N733-F1
#
_cell.length_a   1.000
_cell.length_b   1.000
_cell.length_c   1.000
_cell.angle_alpha   90.00
_cell.angle_beta   90.00
_cell.angle_gamma   90.00
#
_symmetry.space_group_name_H-M   'P 1'
#
loop_
_entity.id
_entity.type
_entity.pdbx_description
1 polymer ?
#
loop_
_entity_poly.entity_id
_entity_poly.type
_entity_poly.pdbx_seq_one_letter_code
_entity_poly.pdbx_strand_id
1 'polypeptide(L)'
;MKPLNQLKTIHNEHYAKLQSKHASETELLDDMRMYCKQRASIEREYGQSLQKLVNSFLSKKEFTTQSSYSSDNDNLLPNKQHNVWHIWYSLLAESNNLALSHLRASDNQQRLSTELKPLKSQRLSVNKRVFEQLKILQGDLAACVQEMVKSHKVYAEEEKQAQETRLKTLAAKEK
;
A
#
# COMPACT_ATOMS: atom_id res chain seq x y z
N MET A 1 -16.76 -36.51 2.60
CA MET A 1 -17.22 -35.69 3.75
C MET A 1 -18.63 -35.18 3.46
N LYS A 2 -19.46 -34.92 4.47
CA LYS A 2 -20.79 -34.29 4.27
C LYS A 2 -20.60 -32.90 3.62
N PRO A 3 -21.38 -32.50 2.61
CA PRO A 3 -21.20 -31.24 1.87
C PRO A 3 -21.09 -30.01 2.79
N LEU A 4 -21.91 -29.95 3.84
CA LEU A 4 -21.90 -28.87 4.82
C LEU A 4 -20.56 -28.76 5.58
N ASN A 5 -19.91 -29.89 5.89
CA ASN A 5 -18.64 -29.88 6.61
C ASN A 5 -17.51 -29.40 5.69
N GLN A 6 -17.50 -29.84 4.43
CA GLN A 6 -16.53 -29.37 3.44
C GLN A 6 -16.65 -27.86 3.24
N LEU A 7 -17.87 -27.36 3.08
CA LEU A 7 -18.14 -25.92 2.95
C LEU A 7 -17.58 -25.14 4.15
N LYS A 8 -17.89 -25.56 5.38
CA LYS A 8 -17.41 -24.89 6.60
C LYS A 8 -15.89 -24.91 6.71
N THR A 9 -15.24 -26.02 6.35
CA THR A 9 -13.78 -26.10 6.31
C THR A 9 -13.19 -25.08 5.33
N ILE A 10 -13.70 -25.05 4.09
CA ILE A 10 -13.23 -24.11 3.06
C ILE A 10 -13.46 -22.66 3.50
N HIS A 11 -14.64 -22.34 4.05
CA HIS A 11 -14.96 -21.01 4.55
C HIS A 11 -13.98 -20.55 5.63
N ASN A 12 -13.66 -21.43 6.59
CA ASN A 12 -12.71 -21.12 7.66
C ASN A 12 -11.28 -20.93 7.12
N GLU A 13 -10.84 -21.78 6.19
CA GLU A 13 -9.52 -21.62 5.56
C GLU A 13 -9.40 -20.32 4.78
N HIS A 14 -10.42 -19.98 3.98
CA HIS A 14 -10.45 -18.74 3.21
C HIS A 14 -10.49 -17.52 4.13
N TYR A 15 -11.31 -17.57 5.19
CA TYR A 15 -11.39 -16.51 6.18
C TYR A 15 -10.03 -16.28 6.85
N ALA A 16 -9.37 -17.34 7.32
CA ALA A 16 -8.07 -17.26 8.00
C ALA A 16 -6.97 -16.72 7.08
N LYS A 17 -6.90 -17.21 5.83
CA LYS A 17 -5.93 -16.72 4.83
C LYS A 17 -6.13 -15.23 4.53
N LEU A 18 -7.38 -14.82 4.34
CA LEU A 18 -7.71 -13.42 4.08
C LEU A 18 -7.38 -12.56 5.30
N GLN A 19 -7.76 -12.99 6.50
CA GLN A 19 -7.48 -12.26 7.74
C GLN A 19 -5.97 -12.05 7.95
N SER A 20 -5.17 -13.10 7.75
CA SER A 20 -3.71 -13.03 7.83
C SER A 20 -3.12 -12.05 6.81
N LYS A 21 -3.57 -12.10 5.55
CA LYS A 21 -3.14 -11.16 4.50
C LYS A 21 -3.45 -9.72 4.88
N HIS A 22 -4.68 -9.46 5.32
CA HIS A 22 -5.10 -8.11 5.73
C HIS A 22 -4.30 -7.61 6.94
N ALA A 23 -4.01 -8.46 7.91
CA ALA A 23 -3.19 -8.10 9.07
C ALA A 23 -1.76 -7.70 8.65
N SER A 24 -1.10 -8.53 7.84
CA SER A 24 0.26 -8.28 7.36
C SER A 24 0.35 -7.00 6.52
N GLU A 25 -0.57 -6.78 5.59
CA GLU A 25 -0.58 -5.57 4.77
C GLU A 25 -0.96 -4.30 5.57
N THR A 26 -1.70 -4.45 6.68
CA THR A 26 -1.97 -3.34 7.60
C THR A 26 -0.75 -2.99 8.45
N GLU A 27 0.04 -3.99 8.86
CA GLU A 27 1.31 -3.80 9.58
C GLU A 27 2.36 -3.14 8.69
N LEU A 28 2.43 -3.51 7.40
CA LEU A 28 3.30 -2.88 6.42
C LEU A 28 3.13 -1.35 6.34
N LEU A 29 1.93 -0.82 6.62
CA LEU A 29 1.70 0.63 6.65
C LEU A 29 2.47 1.32 7.78
N ASP A 30 2.71 0.65 8.91
CA ASP A 30 3.57 1.18 9.98
C ASP A 30 5.02 1.18 9.55
N ASP A 31 5.50 0.10 8.93
CA ASP A 31 6.86 0.00 8.42
C ASP A 31 7.16 1.08 7.38
N MET A 32 6.27 1.26 6.41
CA MET A 32 6.34 2.33 5.42
C MET A 32 6.41 3.71 6.11
N ARG A 33 5.59 3.92 7.15
CA ARG A 33 5.60 5.18 7.90
C ARG A 33 6.92 5.39 8.63
N MET A 34 7.45 4.35 9.28
CA MET A 34 8.74 4.42 9.98
C MET A 34 9.88 4.71 9.01
N TYR A 35 9.89 4.03 7.85
CA TYR A 35 10.82 4.30 6.77
C TYR A 35 10.76 5.76 6.30
N CYS A 36 9.57 6.27 5.98
CA CYS A 36 9.39 7.66 5.56
C CYS A 36 9.90 8.66 6.60
N LYS A 37 9.67 8.41 7.90
CA LYS A 37 10.18 9.26 8.98
C LYS A 37 11.71 9.28 9.02
N GLN A 38 12.34 8.12 8.98
CA GLN A 38 13.80 8.02 9.01
C GLN A 38 14.41 8.67 7.76
N ARG A 39 13.82 8.38 6.59
CA ARG A 39 14.24 8.99 5.33
C ARG A 39 14.12 10.51 5.38
N ALA A 40 13.02 11.06 5.92
CA ALA A 40 12.85 12.50 6.08
C ALA A 40 13.97 13.13 6.93
N SER A 41 14.37 12.49 8.04
CA SER A 41 15.48 12.98 8.88
C SER A 41 16.80 13.02 8.10
N ILE A 42 17.14 11.92 7.44
CA ILE A 42 18.39 11.80 6.66
C ILE A 42 18.46 12.86 5.56
N GLU A 43 17.38 13.00 4.78
CA GLU A 43 17.30 13.98 3.70
C GLU A 43 17.42 15.42 4.24
N ARG A 44 16.80 15.70 5.39
CA ARG A 44 16.87 17.02 6.03
C ARG A 44 18.28 17.34 6.51
N GLU A 45 18.92 16.43 7.23
CA GLU A 45 20.28 16.60 7.75
C GLU A 45 21.29 16.79 6.62
N TYR A 46 21.17 15.98 5.55
CA TYR A 46 22.02 16.10 4.37
C TYR A 46 21.80 17.45 3.65
N GLY A 47 20.54 17.81 3.38
CA GLY A 47 20.20 19.08 2.73
C GLY A 47 20.67 20.30 3.52
N GLN A 48 20.46 20.31 4.84
CA GLN A 48 20.92 21.41 5.72
C GLN A 48 22.44 21.51 5.78
N SER A 49 23.14 20.36 5.88
CA SER A 49 24.61 20.34 5.93
C SER A 49 25.21 20.81 4.62
N LEU A 50 24.67 20.36 3.48
CA LEU A 50 25.12 20.79 2.16
C LEU A 50 24.83 22.29 1.93
N GLN A 51 23.64 22.77 2.31
CA GLN A 51 23.32 24.18 2.19
C GLN A 51 24.24 25.05 3.04
N LYS A 52 24.54 24.64 4.27
CA LYS A 52 25.49 25.33 5.16
C LYS A 52 26.88 25.38 4.54
N LEU A 53 27.37 24.27 3.98
CA LEU A 53 28.64 24.20 3.27
C LEU A 53 28.67 25.20 2.12
N VAL A 54 27.70 25.13 1.21
CA VAL A 54 27.66 25.99 0.02
C VAL A 54 27.57 27.48 0.39
N ASN A 55 26.72 27.84 1.34
CA ASN A 55 26.57 29.22 1.80
C ASN A 55 27.85 29.78 2.45
N SER A 56 28.66 28.94 3.09
CA SER A 56 29.96 29.36 3.65
C SER A 56 30.98 29.77 2.57
N PHE A 57 30.84 29.26 1.34
CA PHE A 57 31.67 29.65 0.20
C PHE A 57 31.05 30.79 -0.61
N LEU A 58 29.73 30.80 -0.81
CA LEU A 58 29.04 31.88 -1.52
C LEU A 58 29.09 33.23 -0.78
N SER A 59 29.13 33.21 0.55
CA SER A 59 29.22 34.43 1.37
C SER A 59 30.62 35.07 1.42
N LYS A 60 31.63 34.45 0.79
CA LYS A 60 32.99 35.00 0.76
C LYS A 60 33.05 36.27 -0.11
N LYS A 61 33.73 37.30 0.41
CA LYS A 61 33.87 38.64 -0.22
C LYS A 61 34.39 38.61 -1.66
N GLU A 62 35.22 37.62 -1.99
CA GLU A 62 35.82 37.43 -3.32
C GLU A 62 34.75 37.25 -4.42
N PHE A 63 33.60 36.67 -4.09
CA PHE A 63 32.49 36.55 -5.05
C PHE A 63 31.64 37.83 -5.18
N THR A 64 31.51 38.59 -4.10
CA THR A 64 30.72 39.85 -4.08
C THR A 64 31.47 41.03 -4.70
N THR A 65 32.81 40.99 -4.72
CA THR A 65 33.66 42.00 -5.40
C THR A 65 33.96 41.66 -6.86
N GLN A 66 33.79 40.42 -7.29
CA GLN A 66 33.96 40.05 -8.69
C GLN A 66 32.73 40.24 -9.56
N SER A 67 31.52 40.23 -8.99
CA SER A 67 30.32 40.62 -9.73
C SER A 67 30.33 42.11 -10.14
N SER A 68 31.13 42.95 -9.48
CA SER A 68 31.33 44.36 -9.84
C SER A 68 32.39 44.62 -10.91
N TYR A 69 33.16 43.61 -11.35
CA TYR A 69 34.07 43.75 -12.50
C TYR A 69 33.40 43.43 -13.85
N SER A 70 32.13 43.00 -13.85
CA SER A 70 31.28 42.95 -15.04
C SER A 70 30.53 44.28 -15.21
N SER A 71 31.26 45.39 -15.30
CA SER A 71 30.69 46.68 -15.71
C SER A 71 30.91 46.91 -17.21
N ASP A 72 29.80 46.98 -17.93
CA ASP A 72 29.51 47.77 -19.13
C ASP A 72 30.30 47.57 -20.45
N ASN A 73 31.27 46.65 -20.56
CA ASN A 73 31.98 46.41 -21.84
C ASN A 73 31.98 44.95 -22.34
N ASP A 74 31.02 44.12 -21.92
CA ASP A 74 30.96 42.69 -22.31
C ASP A 74 30.08 42.42 -23.54
N ASN A 75 29.93 43.41 -24.43
CA ASN A 75 29.25 43.26 -25.73
C ASN A 75 30.21 42.94 -26.88
N LEU A 76 31.50 42.64 -26.63
CA LEU A 76 32.50 42.56 -27.70
C LEU A 76 33.50 41.39 -27.65
N LEU A 77 33.19 40.25 -27.03
CA LEU A 77 33.98 39.03 -27.26
C LEU A 77 33.10 37.80 -27.61
N PRO A 78 33.31 37.16 -28.78
CA PRO A 78 32.56 35.98 -29.22
C PRO A 78 32.95 34.70 -28.47
N ASN A 79 33.89 34.76 -27.53
CA ASN A 79 34.33 33.65 -26.71
C ASN A 79 33.99 33.92 -25.25
N LYS A 80 32.85 33.38 -24.83
CA LYS A 80 32.39 33.28 -23.45
C LYS A 80 33.37 32.42 -22.65
N GLN A 81 34.58 32.92 -22.40
CA GLN A 81 35.55 32.26 -21.53
C GLN A 81 34.99 32.35 -20.12
N HIS A 82 34.32 31.27 -19.69
CA HIS A 82 33.99 31.06 -18.29
C HIS A 82 35.31 31.03 -17.52
N ASN A 83 35.68 32.17 -16.94
CA ASN A 83 36.81 32.23 -16.03
C ASN A 83 36.56 31.24 -14.87
N VAL A 84 37.64 30.81 -14.21
CA VAL A 84 37.56 29.79 -13.14
C VAL A 84 36.57 30.20 -12.04
N TRP A 85 36.39 31.50 -11.82
CA TRP A 85 35.43 32.06 -10.87
C TRP A 85 33.97 31.81 -11.26
N HIS A 86 33.63 31.99 -12.54
CA HIS A 86 32.29 31.68 -13.04
C HIS A 86 31.99 30.18 -12.94
N ILE A 87 32.97 29.33 -13.30
CA ILE A 87 32.83 27.86 -13.17
C ILE A 87 32.60 27.46 -11.71
N TRP A 88 33.37 28.04 -10.79
CA TRP A 88 33.25 27.80 -9.35
C TRP A 88 31.90 28.28 -8.81
N TYR A 89 31.43 29.47 -9.21
CA TYR A 89 30.10 29.96 -8.86
C TYR A 89 28.98 29.04 -9.35
N SER A 90 29.02 28.62 -10.62
CA SER A 90 28.04 27.69 -11.20
C SER A 90 28.01 26.37 -10.43
N LEU A 91 29.16 25.82 -10.05
CA LEU A 91 29.24 24.61 -9.24
C LEU A 91 28.60 24.79 -7.86
N LEU A 92 28.85 25.91 -7.19
CA LEU A 92 28.22 26.23 -5.90
C LEU A 92 26.70 26.42 -6.05
N ALA A 93 26.24 27.10 -7.09
CA ALA A 93 24.82 27.28 -7.37
C ALA A 93 24.09 25.95 -7.59
N GLU A 94 24.66 25.04 -8.39
CA GLU A 94 24.12 23.69 -8.58
C GLU A 94 24.13 22.87 -7.29
N SER A 95 25.19 23.00 -6.48
CA SER A 95 25.27 22.35 -5.17
C SER A 95 24.19 22.87 -4.21
N ASN A 96 23.87 24.17 -4.25
CA ASN A 96 22.74 24.72 -3.48
C ASN A 96 21.39 24.20 -4.00
N ASN A 97 21.22 24.09 -5.32
CA ASN A 97 20.01 23.50 -5.90
C ASN A 97 19.82 22.06 -5.44
N LEU A 98 20.89 21.27 -5.39
CA LEU A 98 20.88 19.91 -4.85
C LEU A 98 20.46 19.90 -3.37
N ALA A 99 21.04 20.79 -2.54
CA ALA A 99 20.67 20.91 -1.13
C ALA A 99 19.17 21.20 -0.95
N LEU A 100 18.62 22.14 -1.72
CA LEU A 100 17.19 22.47 -1.72
C LEU A 100 16.33 21.28 -2.19
N SER A 101 16.81 20.50 -3.16
CA SER A 101 16.14 19.28 -3.62
C SER A 101 15.99 18.25 -2.49
N HIS A 102 17.05 18.02 -1.70
CA HIS A 102 17.01 17.14 -0.54
C HIS A 102 16.05 17.63 0.55
N LEU A 103 15.98 18.94 0.81
CA LEU A 103 15.01 19.49 1.76
C LEU A 103 13.56 19.24 1.31
N ARG A 104 13.25 19.46 0.03
CA ARG A 104 11.93 19.12 -0.54
C ARG A 104 11.63 17.63 -0.46
N ALA A 105 12.62 16.78 -0.71
CA ALA A 105 12.48 15.34 -0.56
C ALA A 105 12.15 14.96 0.90
N SER A 106 12.82 15.57 1.88
CA SER A 106 12.50 15.44 3.31
C SER A 106 11.04 15.79 3.60
N ASP A 107 10.56 16.93 3.09
CA ASP A 107 9.19 17.38 3.35
C ASP A 107 8.15 16.46 2.71
N ASN A 108 8.43 15.95 1.52
CA ASN A 108 7.61 14.93 0.87
C ASN A 108 7.53 13.64 1.70
N GLN A 109 8.67 13.15 2.21
CA GLN A 109 8.70 11.96 3.07
C GLN A 109 7.94 12.19 4.39
N GLN A 110 8.06 13.37 4.99
CA GLN A 110 7.34 13.73 6.20
C GLN A 110 5.81 13.78 5.97
N ARG A 111 5.38 14.32 4.83
CA ARG A 111 3.97 14.33 4.41
C ARG A 111 3.44 12.91 4.26
N LEU A 112 4.15 12.04 3.53
CA LEU A 112 3.79 10.63 3.35
C LEU A 112 3.64 9.89 4.69
N SER A 113 4.59 10.07 5.62
CA SER A 113 4.50 9.50 6.98
C SER A 113 3.24 9.95 7.72
N THR A 114 2.79 11.19 7.49
CA THR A 114 1.60 11.75 8.12
C THR A 114 0.32 11.18 7.52
N GLU A 115 0.29 10.98 6.20
CA GLU A 115 -0.85 10.42 5.45
C GLU A 115 -1.05 8.91 5.71
N LEU A 116 0.03 8.16 5.96
CA LEU A 116 -0.04 6.72 6.24
C LEU A 116 -0.79 6.38 7.55
N LYS A 117 -0.73 7.27 8.55
CA LYS A 117 -1.39 7.07 9.86
C LYS A 117 -2.93 6.98 9.74
N PRO A 118 -3.64 7.96 9.15
CA PRO A 118 -5.09 7.85 8.96
C PRO A 118 -5.46 6.74 7.98
N LEU A 119 -4.63 6.46 6.96
CA LEU A 119 -4.87 5.36 6.02
C LEU A 119 -4.94 3.99 6.75
N LYS A 120 -4.04 3.74 7.69
CA LYS A 120 -4.08 2.53 8.53
C LYS A 120 -5.38 2.42 9.32
N SER A 121 -5.80 3.53 9.96
CA SER A 121 -7.05 3.58 10.73
C SER A 121 -8.28 3.29 9.86
N GLN A 122 -8.34 3.93 8.69
CA GLN A 122 -9.41 3.70 7.71
C GLN A 122 -9.45 2.24 7.26
N ARG A 123 -8.28 1.65 6.96
CA ARG A 123 -8.16 0.26 6.56
C ARG A 123 -8.65 -0.70 7.64
N LEU A 124 -8.31 -0.47 8.92
CA LEU A 124 -8.80 -1.27 10.05
C LEU A 124 -10.33 -1.18 10.18
N SER A 125 -10.89 0.01 10.05
CA SER A 125 -12.34 0.24 10.10
C SER A 125 -13.08 -0.50 8.97
N VAL A 126 -12.58 -0.38 7.74
CA VAL A 126 -13.14 -1.08 6.58
C VAL A 126 -13.02 -2.60 6.73
N ASN A 127 -11.85 -3.10 7.15
CA ASN A 127 -11.63 -4.52 7.38
C ASN A 127 -12.67 -5.08 8.37
N LYS A 128 -12.89 -4.41 9.51
CA LYS A 128 -13.88 -4.86 10.51
C LYS A 128 -15.26 -5.05 9.89
N ARG A 129 -15.74 -4.06 9.13
CA ARG A 129 -17.05 -4.12 8.45
C ARG A 129 -17.12 -5.23 7.42
N VAL A 130 -16.08 -5.39 6.59
CA VAL A 130 -16.06 -6.39 5.51
C VAL A 130 -16.00 -7.81 6.08
N PHE A 131 -15.21 -8.07 7.12
CA PHE A 131 -15.15 -9.39 7.75
C PHE A 131 -16.44 -9.77 8.48
N GLU A 132 -17.15 -8.80 9.04
CA GLU A 132 -18.48 -9.02 9.62
C GLU A 132 -19.49 -9.43 8.54
N GLN A 133 -19.52 -8.71 7.41
CA GLN A 133 -20.36 -9.05 6.25
C GLN A 133 -20.01 -10.43 5.66
N LEU A 134 -18.72 -10.74 5.52
CA LEU A 134 -18.27 -12.05 5.03
C LEU A 134 -18.77 -13.19 5.91
N LYS A 135 -18.73 -13.01 7.24
CA LYS A 135 -19.21 -14.03 8.19
C LYS A 135 -20.71 -14.27 8.07
N ILE A 136 -21.50 -13.21 7.84
CA ILE A 136 -22.94 -13.31 7.60
C ILE A 136 -23.19 -14.13 6.32
N LEU A 137 -22.59 -13.73 5.19
CA LEU A 137 -22.75 -14.42 3.91
C LEU A 137 -22.32 -15.90 3.95
N GLN A 138 -21.22 -16.20 4.64
CA GLN A 138 -20.78 -17.58 4.85
C GLN A 138 -21.77 -18.39 5.69
N GLY A 139 -22.42 -17.74 6.66
CA GLY A 139 -23.50 -18.33 7.46
C GLY A 139 -24.74 -18.63 6.64
N ASP A 140 -25.20 -17.68 5.83
CA ASP A 140 -26.37 -17.82 4.96
C ASP A 140 -26.17 -18.98 3.97
N LEU A 141 -25.00 -19.05 3.32
CA LEU A 141 -24.69 -20.15 2.41
C LEU A 141 -24.65 -21.51 3.13
N ALA A 142 -24.12 -21.55 4.36
CA ALA A 142 -24.13 -22.78 5.16
C ALA A 142 -25.55 -23.21 5.53
N ALA A 143 -26.46 -22.28 5.81
CA ALA A 143 -27.88 -22.55 6.04
C ALA A 143 -28.54 -23.13 4.77
N CYS A 144 -28.34 -22.50 3.61
CA CYS A 144 -28.86 -23.01 2.33
C CYS A 144 -28.37 -24.45 2.02
N VAL A 145 -27.08 -24.73 2.23
CA VAL A 145 -26.55 -26.09 2.02
C VAL A 145 -27.11 -27.08 3.03
N GLN A 146 -27.34 -26.66 4.28
CA GLN A 146 -27.97 -27.51 5.28
C GLN A 146 -29.41 -27.88 4.89
N GLU A 147 -30.19 -26.91 4.38
CA GLU A 147 -31.54 -27.16 3.86
C GLU A 147 -31.52 -28.09 2.66
N MET A 148 -30.63 -27.87 1.69
CA MET A 148 -30.44 -28.76 0.54
C MET A 148 -30.17 -30.21 0.97
N VAL A 149 -29.28 -30.42 1.95
CA VAL A 149 -28.96 -31.76 2.46
C VAL A 149 -30.18 -32.40 3.15
N LYS A 150 -31.00 -31.63 3.87
CA LYS A 150 -32.25 -32.13 4.45
C LYS A 150 -33.24 -32.53 3.36
N SER A 151 -33.47 -31.67 2.36
CA SER A 151 -34.39 -31.93 1.25
C SER A 151 -33.98 -33.16 0.45
N HIS A 152 -32.68 -33.32 0.16
CA HIS A 152 -32.16 -34.52 -0.50
C HIS A 152 -32.42 -35.79 0.32
N LYS A 153 -32.28 -35.73 1.66
CA LYS A 153 -32.57 -36.88 2.52
C LYS A 153 -34.04 -37.28 2.48
N VAL A 154 -34.95 -36.31 2.51
CA VAL A 154 -36.40 -36.56 2.40
C VAL A 154 -36.71 -37.19 1.05
N TYR A 155 -36.20 -36.61 -0.04
CA TYR A 155 -36.38 -37.15 -1.40
C TYR A 155 -35.92 -38.61 -1.52
N ALA A 156 -34.72 -38.93 -1.02
CA ALA A 156 -34.17 -40.28 -1.08
C ALA A 156 -35.01 -41.32 -0.30
N GLU A 157 -35.62 -40.91 0.82
CA GLU A 157 -36.51 -41.78 1.59
C GLU A 157 -37.84 -42.01 0.87
N GLU A 158 -38.43 -40.95 0.30
CA GLU A 158 -39.67 -41.04 -0.48
C GLU A 158 -39.49 -41.89 -1.74
N GLU A 159 -38.38 -41.71 -2.47
CA GLU A 159 -38.04 -42.51 -3.65
C GLU A 159 -37.92 -44.00 -3.29
N LYS A 160 -37.22 -44.31 -2.19
CA LYS A 160 -37.08 -45.69 -1.69
C LYS A 160 -38.45 -46.29 -1.33
N GLN A 161 -39.28 -45.56 -0.60
CA GLN A 161 -40.60 -46.02 -0.20
C GLN A 161 -41.52 -46.27 -1.41
N ALA A 162 -41.48 -45.38 -2.40
CA ALA A 162 -42.22 -45.55 -3.66
C ALA A 162 -41.77 -46.81 -4.41
N GLN A 163 -40.46 -47.06 -4.48
CA GLN A 163 -39.89 -48.23 -5.14
C GLN A 163 -40.28 -49.54 -4.43
N GLU A 164 -40.18 -49.58 -3.10
CA GLU A 164 -40.60 -50.74 -2.31
C GLU A 164 -42.10 -51.04 -2.48
N THR A 165 -42.93 -50.00 -2.50
CA THR A 165 -44.38 -50.12 -2.72
C THR A 165 -44.68 -50.68 -4.12
N ARG A 166 -43.97 -50.20 -5.15
CA ARG A 166 -44.09 -50.69 -6.52
C ARG A 166 -43.72 -52.17 -6.63
N LEU A 167 -42.62 -52.59 -6.01
CA LEU A 167 -42.18 -54.00 -5.99
C LEU A 167 -43.19 -54.91 -5.27
N LYS A 168 -43.70 -54.48 -4.11
CA LYS A 168 -44.74 -55.22 -3.38
C LYS A 168 -46.02 -55.38 -4.20
N THR A 169 -46.41 -54.32 -4.91
CA THR A 169 -47.61 -54.34 -5.77
C THR A 169 -47.44 -55.29 -6.96
N LEU A 170 -46.25 -55.36 -7.56
CA LEU A 170 -45.95 -56.31 -8.63
C LEU A 170 -45.97 -57.76 -8.11
N ALA A 171 -45.28 -58.03 -7.00
CA ALA A 171 -45.27 -59.37 -6.39
C ALA A 171 -46.67 -59.85 -5.98
N ALA A 172 -47.55 -58.93 -5.56
CA ALA A 172 -48.94 -59.25 -5.24
C ALA A 172 -49.81 -59.56 -6.46
N LYS A 173 -49.42 -59.11 -7.66
CA LYS A 173 -50.12 -59.41 -8.93
C LYS A 173 -49.67 -60.73 -9.57
N GLU A 174 -48.51 -61.24 -9.18
CA GLU A 174 -47.92 -62.50 -9.68
C GLU A 174 -48.29 -63.73 -8.83
N LYS A 175 -49.05 -63.55 -7.74
CA LYS A 175 -49.64 -64.59 -6.90
C LYS A 175 -51.13 -64.76 -7.19
#